data_AF-A0A1V5LGM7-F1
#
_entry.id   AF-A0A1V5LGM7-F1
#
_cell.length_a   1.000
_cell.length_b   1.000
_cell.length_c   1.000
_cell.angle_alpha   90.00
_cell.angle_beta   90.00
_cell.angle_gamma   90.00
#
_symmetry.space_group_name_H-M   'P 1'
#
loop_
_entity.id
_entity.type
_entity.pdbx_description
1 polymer ?
#
loop_
_entity_poly.entity_id
_entity_poly.type
_entity_poly.pdbx_seq_one_letter_code
_entity_poly.pdbx_strand_id
1 'polypeptide(L)' 'MTEFPLLNALAFAFLGIAIFVIAFAIVDKMTPYALWKEIVEEQNIALAVLVGSISLGMCIIIAAAVH' A
#
# COMPACT_ATOMS: atom_id res chain seq x y z
N MET A 1 22.64 -5.56 -19.04
CA MET A 1 22.11 -4.18 -18.97
C MET A 1 21.13 -4.03 -20.11
N THR A 2 19.83 -4.18 -19.85
CA THR A 2 18.79 -3.99 -20.87
C THR A 2 18.74 -2.51 -21.26
N GLU A 3 18.65 -2.24 -22.56
CA GLU A 3 18.83 -0.91 -23.17
C GLU A 3 17.65 0.06 -22.97
N PHE A 4 16.77 -0.22 -22.00
CA PHE A 4 15.54 0.56 -21.75
C PHE A 4 15.37 0.87 -20.27
N PRO A 5 16.09 1.87 -19.73
CA PRO A 5 15.97 2.28 -18.33
C PRO A 5 14.53 2.67 -17.93
N LEU A 6 13.74 3.23 -18.85
CA LEU A 6 12.32 3.51 -18.63
C LEU A 6 11.47 2.25 -18.45
N LEU A 7 11.76 1.17 -19.17
CA LEU A 7 10.99 -0.07 -19.09
C LEU A 7 11.22 -0.77 -17.75
N ASN A 8 12.46 -0.80 -17.27
CA ASN A 8 12.77 -1.29 -15.93
C ASN A 8 12.11 -0.42 -14.85
N ALA A 9 12.19 0.91 -14.96
CA ALA A 9 11.57 1.81 -14.00
C ALA A 9 10.05 1.62 -13.92
N LEU A 10 9.37 1.48 -15.07
CA LEU A 10 7.94 1.17 -15.13
C LEU A 10 7.62 -0.20 -14.52
N ALA A 11 8.43 -1.23 -14.81
CA ALA A 11 8.24 -2.56 -14.26
C ALA A 11 8.37 -2.57 -12.73
N PHE A 12 9.38 -1.92 -12.16
CA PHE A 12 9.57 -1.81 -10.72
C PHE A 12 8.49 -0.95 -10.04
N ALA A 13 8.04 0.13 -10.68
CA ALA A 13 6.93 0.93 -10.18
C ALA A 13 5.63 0.12 -10.11
N PHE A 14 5.31 -0.64 -11.16
CA PHE A 14 4.15 -1.54 -11.17
C PHE A 14 4.27 -2.65 -10.13
N LEU A 15 5.46 -3.22 -9.97
CA LEU A 15 5.73 -4.23 -8.96
C LEU A 15 5.48 -3.68 -7.55
N GLY A 16 5.95 -2.47 -7.25
CA GLY A 16 5.71 -1.82 -5.97
C GLY A 16 4.23 -1.58 -5.69
N ILE A 17 3.47 -1.12 -6.68
CA ILE A 17 2.01 -0.95 -6.57
C ILE A 17 1.32 -2.30 -6.33
N ALA A 18 1.70 -3.34 -7.07
CA ALA A 18 1.14 -4.67 -6.89
C ALA A 18 1.38 -5.23 -5.48
N ILE A 19 2.62 -5.09 -4.97
CA ILE A 19 2.98 -5.48 -3.61
C ILE A 19 2.16 -4.69 -2.57
N PHE A 20 2.02 -3.38 -2.76
CA PHE A 20 1.24 -2.52 -1.89
C PHE A 20 -0.24 -2.97 -1.81
N VAL A 21 -0.87 -3.22 -2.96
CA VAL A 21 -2.28 -3.67 -3.01
C VAL A 21 -2.46 -5.03 -2.34
N ILE A 22 -1.54 -5.98 -2.56
CA ILE A 22 -1.59 -7.29 -1.92
C ILE A 22 -1.42 -7.17 -0.40
N ALA A 23 -0.45 -6.38 0.05
CA ALA A 23 -0.20 -6.17 1.47
C ALA A 23 -1.41 -5.48 2.14
N PHE A 24 -1.97 -4.45 1.50
CA PHE A 24 -3.17 -3.77 1.97
C PHE A 24 -4.36 -4.72 2.06
N ALA A 25 -4.59 -5.56 1.05
CA ALA A 25 -5.67 -6.56 1.07
C ALA A 25 -5.49 -7.62 2.17
N ILE A 26 -4.25 -8.00 2.48
CA ILE A 26 -3.95 -8.88 3.62
C ILE A 26 -4.30 -8.19 4.93
N VAL A 27 -3.87 -6.94 5.11
CA VAL A 27 -4.18 -6.16 6.32
C VAL A 27 -5.69 -5.97 6.48
N ASP A 28 -6.40 -5.56 5.42
CA ASP A 28 -7.87 -5.41 5.42
C ASP A 28 -8.55 -6.71 5.83
N LYS A 29 -8.14 -7.85 5.25
CA LYS A 29 -8.70 -9.17 5.61
C LYS A 29 -8.34 -9.62 7.03
N MET A 30 -7.16 -9.27 7.53
CA MET A 30 -6.75 -9.55 8.91
C MET A 30 -7.49 -8.68 9.92
N THR A 31 -7.96 -7.50 9.49
CA THR A 31 -8.70 -6.59 10.35
C THR A 31 -10.15 -7.06 10.38
N PRO A 32 -10.69 -7.51 11.52
CA PRO A 32 -12.08 -7.98 11.60
C PRO A 32 -13.12 -6.85 11.47
N TYR A 33 -12.66 -5.60 11.37
CA TYR A 33 -13.49 -4.42 11.19
C TYR A 33 -13.72 -4.17 9.70
N ALA A 34 -14.95 -3.85 9.32
CA ALA A 34 -15.24 -3.34 7.98
C ALA A 34 -14.65 -1.93 7.87
N LEU A 35 -13.43 -1.81 7.32
CA LEU A 35 -12.72 -0.53 7.17
C LEU A 35 -13.61 0.52 6.50
N TRP A 36 -14.36 0.10 5.47
CA TRP A 36 -15.30 0.99 4.78
C TRP A 36 -16.38 1.55 5.70
N LYS A 37 -17.02 0.69 6.52
CA LYS A 37 -18.07 1.11 7.45
C LYS A 37 -17.51 2.07 8.50
N GLU A 38 -16.38 1.71 9.11
CA GLU A 38 -15.74 2.53 10.16
C GLU A 38 -15.27 3.89 9.63
N ILE A 39 -14.60 3.91 8.46
CA ILE A 39 -14.00 5.13 7.92
C ILE A 39 -15.04 6.03 7.23
N VAL A 40 -15.95 5.44 6.45
CA VAL A 40 -16.89 6.19 5.61
C VAL A 40 -18.22 6.44 6.31
N GLU A 41 -18.80 5.45 6.98
CA GLU A 41 -20.12 5.59 7.62
C GLU A 41 -19.99 6.16 9.05
N GLU A 42 -19.08 5.60 9.86
CA GLU A 42 -18.89 6.01 11.26
C GLU A 42 -17.89 7.15 11.43
N GLN A 43 -17.22 7.57 10.33
CA GLN A 43 -16.23 8.65 10.31
C GLN A 43 -15.12 8.50 11.37
N ASN A 44 -14.67 7.27 11.59
CA ASN A 44 -13.63 6.96 12.56
C ASN A 44 -12.25 7.46 12.08
N ILE A 45 -11.93 8.72 12.40
CA ILE A 45 -10.69 9.37 11.99
C ILE A 45 -9.46 8.68 12.57
N ALA A 46 -9.56 8.08 13.76
CA ALA A 46 -8.44 7.34 14.34
C ALA A 46 -8.06 6.14 13.45
N LEU A 47 -9.06 5.42 12.94
CA LEU A 47 -8.87 4.28 12.07
C LEU A 47 -8.38 4.71 10.67
N ALA A 48 -8.90 5.83 10.14
CA ALA A 48 -8.41 6.40 8.88
C ALA A 48 -6.93 6.83 8.96
N VAL A 49 -6.52 7.48 10.05
CA VAL A 49 -5.12 7.88 10.29
C VAL A 49 -4.24 6.66 10.46
N LEU A 50 -4.69 5.63 11.18
CA LEU A 50 -3.94 4.38 11.35
C LEU A 50 -3.69 3.70 10.00
N VAL A 51 -4.73 3.50 9.20
CA VAL A 51 -4.65 2.87 7.87
C VAL A 51 -3.78 3.70 6.92
N GLY A 52 -3.90 5.03 6.95
CA GLY A 52 -3.04 5.94 6.20
C GLY A 52 -1.57 5.85 6.62
N SER A 53 -1.30 5.74 7.93
CA SER A 53 0.06 5.62 8.49
C SER A 53 0.71 4.28 8.12
N ILE A 54 -0.05 3.18 8.19
CA ILE A 54 0.41 1.85 7.75
C ILE A 54 0.72 1.88 6.24
N SER A 55 -0.15 2.52 5.45
CA SER A 55 0.05 2.68 4.01
C SER A 55 1.33 3.45 3.68
N LEU A 56 1.59 4.56 4.37
CA LEU A 56 2.83 5.32 4.23
C LEU A 56 4.06 4.49 4.62
N GLY A 57 4.01 3.76 5.74
CA GLY A 57 5.09 2.87 6.15
C GLY A 57 5.40 1.80 5.11
N MET A 58 4.38 1.16 4.53
CA MET A 58 4.56 0.18 3.45
C MET A 58 5.21 0.80 2.21
N CYS A 59 4.79 1.98 1.78
CA CYS A 59 5.41 2.68 0.65
C CYS A 59 6.90 2.93 0.89
N ILE A 60 7.30 3.30 2.11
CA ILE A 60 8.71 3.53 2.47
C ILE A 60 9.51 2.22 2.43
N ILE A 61 8.98 1.13 3.00
CA ILE A 61 9.63 -0.18 2.99
C ILE A 61 9.83 -0.68 1.56
N ILE A 62 8.80 -0.54 0.71
CA ILE A 62 8.87 -0.92 -0.71
C ILE A 62 9.91 -0.07 -1.44
N ALA A 63 9.91 1.25 -1.23
CA ALA A 63 10.90 2.15 -1.84
C ALA A 63 12.34 1.79 -1.43
N ALA A 64 12.55 1.43 -0.16
CA ALA A 64 13.87 1.00 0.34
C ALA A 64 14.30 -0.37 -0.22
N ALA A 65 13.36 -1.26 -0.55
CA ALA A 65 13.64 -2.58 -1.11
C ALA A 65 13.89 -2.57 -2.62
N VAL A 66 13.36 -1.56 -3.33
CA VAL A 66 13.48 -1.40 -4.79
C VAL A 66 14.69 -0.54 -5.19
N HIS A 67 15.35 0.11 -4.21
CA HIS A 67 16.60 0.84 -4.39
C HIS A 67 17.81 -0.10 -4.46
#